data_AF-A0A920GRW8-F1
#
_entry.id   AF-A0A920GRW8-F1
#
_cell.length_a   1.000
_cell.length_b   1.000
_cell.length_c   1.000
_cell.angle_alpha   90.00
_cell.angle_beta   90.00
_cell.angle_gamma   90.00
#
_symmetry.space_group_name_H-M   'P 1'
#
loop_
_entity.id
_entity.type
_entity.pdbx_description
1 polymer ?
#
loop_
_entity_poly.entity_id
_entity_poly.type
_entity_poly.pdbx_seq_one_letter_code
_entity_poly.pdbx_strand_id
1 'polypeptide(L)'
;MKTNGHKFDQISQSVYLFYKDILNLRIMSAKDSATLLPVPSWAPEEFKLAHDNETVCIERLANDQFGAPVEFSRSWIDTKVARYTARIS
;
A
#
# COMPACT_ATOMS: atom_id res chain seq x y z
N MET A 1 -25.66 16.97 -10.24
CA MET A 1 -24.66 17.29 -9.20
C MET A 1 -23.30 16.91 -9.76
N LYS A 2 -22.45 17.88 -10.14
CA LYS A 2 -21.12 17.59 -10.71
C LYS A 2 -20.17 17.30 -9.54
N THR A 3 -19.85 16.03 -9.31
CA THR A 3 -18.69 15.68 -8.49
C THR A 3 -17.46 16.01 -9.32
N ASN A 4 -16.73 17.06 -8.94
CA ASN A 4 -15.39 17.32 -9.45
C ASN A 4 -14.47 16.22 -8.93
N GLY A 5 -14.55 15.02 -9.52
CA GLY A 5 -13.64 13.92 -9.22
C GLY A 5 -12.25 14.29 -9.71
N HIS A 6 -11.27 14.28 -8.81
CA HIS A 6 -9.86 14.42 -9.19
C HIS A 6 -9.49 13.30 -10.18
N LYS A 7 -8.77 13.66 -11.25
CA LYS A 7 -8.32 12.72 -12.29
C LYS A 7 -7.40 11.66 -11.65
N PHE A 8 -7.72 10.38 -11.83
CA PHE A 8 -6.96 9.23 -11.30
C PHE A 8 -5.47 9.25 -11.68
N ASP A 9 -5.12 9.85 -12.82
CA ASP A 9 -3.74 9.92 -13.33
C ASP A 9 -2.76 10.57 -12.35
N GLN A 10 -3.22 11.51 -11.51
CA GLN A 10 -2.37 12.19 -10.52
C GLN A 10 -1.99 11.29 -9.32
N ILE A 11 -2.81 10.29 -9.02
CA ILE A 11 -2.56 9.35 -7.91
C ILE A 11 -1.42 8.39 -8.27
N SER A 12 -1.23 8.10 -9.56
CA SER A 12 -0.27 7.10 -10.05
C SER A 12 1.20 7.42 -9.78
N GLN A 13 1.58 8.70 -9.72
CA GLN A 13 2.98 9.12 -9.63
C GLN A 13 3.47 9.28 -8.19
N SER A 14 2.58 9.66 -7.26
CA SER A 14 2.87 9.65 -5.82
C SER A 14 1.58 9.87 -5.01
N VAL A 15 1.02 8.77 -4.53
CA VAL A 15 -0.14 8.76 -3.61
C VAL A 15 0.11 9.70 -2.42
N TYR A 16 1.33 9.69 -1.88
CA TYR A 16 1.73 10.54 -0.75
C TYR A 16 1.79 12.03 -1.10
N LEU A 17 2.21 12.39 -2.32
CA LEU A 17 2.19 13.79 -2.76
C LEU A 17 0.75 14.29 -2.89
N PHE A 18 -0.15 13.46 -3.43
CA PHE A 18 -1.58 13.77 -3.51
C PHE A 18 -2.20 13.99 -2.12
N TYR A 19 -1.91 13.11 -1.16
CA TYR A 19 -2.39 13.28 0.23
C TYR A 19 -1.98 14.62 0.82
N LYS A 20 -0.70 14.98 0.67
CA LYS A 20 -0.16 16.21 1.23
C LYS A 20 -0.74 17.44 0.54
N ASP A 21 -0.67 17.49 -0.79
CA ASP A 21 -0.89 18.73 -1.55
C ASP A 21 -2.37 18.99 -1.81
N ILE A 22 -3.21 17.95 -1.87
CA ILE A 22 -4.64 18.08 -2.15
C ILE A 22 -5.50 17.90 -0.90
N LEU A 23 -5.19 16.91 -0.06
CA LEU A 23 -6.03 16.57 1.10
C LEU A 23 -5.56 17.23 2.41
N ASN A 24 -4.43 17.95 2.39
CA ASN A 24 -3.76 18.47 3.59
C ASN A 24 -3.54 17.37 4.66
N LEU A 25 -3.29 16.15 4.19
CA LEU A 25 -3.13 14.93 4.99
C LEU A 25 -1.64 14.58 5.06
N ARG A 26 -1.11 14.39 6.26
CA ARG A 26 0.28 13.98 6.48
C ARG A 26 0.33 12.68 7.25
N ILE A 27 0.94 11.66 6.66
CA ILE A 27 1.22 10.41 7.37
C ILE A 27 2.37 10.64 8.34
N MET A 28 2.10 10.52 9.64
CA MET A 28 3.08 10.73 10.71
C MET A 28 3.66 9.43 11.23
N SER A 29 2.90 8.35 11.18
CA SER A 29 3.36 7.02 11.59
C SER A 29 2.71 5.96 10.72
N ALA A 30 3.37 4.81 10.65
CA ALA A 30 2.78 3.63 10.06
C ALA A 30 3.25 2.39 10.84
N LYS A 31 2.34 1.41 10.93
CA LYS A 31 2.65 0.07 11.44
C LYS A 31 2.58 -0.90 10.28
N ASP A 32 3.68 -1.61 10.05
CA ASP A 32 3.73 -2.73 9.13
C ASP A 32 3.59 -4.05 9.92
N SER A 33 2.67 -4.92 9.49
CA SER A 33 2.53 -6.30 9.95
C SER A 33 2.87 -7.23 8.78
N ALA A 34 3.87 -8.09 8.96
CA ALA A 34 4.28 -9.05 7.95
C ALA A 34 3.71 -10.44 8.28
N THR A 35 3.09 -11.09 7.29
CA THR A 35 2.58 -12.46 7.37
C THR A 35 2.81 -13.20 6.06
N LEU A 36 2.55 -14.50 6.03
CA LEU A 36 2.32 -15.24 4.79
C LEU A 36 0.83 -15.26 4.48
N LEU A 37 0.47 -15.02 3.22
CA LEU A 37 -0.88 -15.16 2.68
C LEU A 37 -0.83 -15.71 1.25
N PRO A 38 -1.88 -16.40 0.79
CA PRO A 38 -1.99 -16.82 -0.60
C PRO A 38 -1.98 -15.62 -1.55
N VAL A 39 -1.38 -15.80 -2.74
CA VAL A 39 -1.51 -14.86 -3.85
C VAL A 39 -2.98 -14.72 -4.23
N PRO A 40 -3.53 -13.49 -4.27
CA PRO A 40 -4.94 -13.29 -4.52
C PRO A 40 -5.31 -13.59 -5.98
N SER A 41 -6.54 -14.04 -6.22
CA SER A 41 -7.06 -14.35 -7.56
C SER A 41 -7.00 -13.18 -8.54
N TRP A 42 -7.01 -11.94 -8.04
CA TRP A 42 -6.92 -10.71 -8.84
C TRP A 42 -5.48 -10.27 -9.14
N ALA A 43 -4.46 -11.02 -8.70
CA ALA A 43 -3.07 -10.69 -8.97
C ALA A 43 -2.83 -10.53 -10.49
N PRO A 44 -2.10 -9.49 -10.91
CA PRO A 44 -1.82 -9.25 -12.32
C PRO A 44 -0.88 -10.32 -12.88
N GLU A 45 -0.92 -10.58 -14.18
CA GLU A 45 -0.13 -11.65 -14.82
C GLU A 45 1.39 -11.44 -14.68
N GLU A 46 1.82 -10.19 -14.56
CA GLU A 46 3.21 -9.81 -14.33
C GLU A 46 3.69 -10.22 -12.92
N PHE A 47 2.77 -10.49 -11.98
CA PHE A 47 3.07 -11.03 -10.66
C PHE A 47 3.21 -12.56 -10.75
N LYS A 48 4.42 -13.01 -11.08
CA LYS A 48 4.77 -14.38 -11.52
C LYS A 48 4.53 -15.52 -10.53
N LEU A 49 4.04 -15.23 -9.32
CA LEU A 49 3.65 -16.27 -8.38
C LEU A 49 2.23 -16.74 -8.71
N ALA A 50 2.05 -18.06 -8.77
CA ALA A 50 0.73 -18.62 -9.06
C ALA A 50 -0.26 -18.29 -7.94
N HIS A 51 -1.55 -18.22 -8.30
CA HIS A 51 -2.65 -18.14 -7.35
C HIS A 51 -2.52 -19.21 -6.26
N ASP A 52 -2.97 -18.89 -5.05
CA ASP A 52 -2.92 -19.74 -3.86
C ASP A 52 -1.52 -20.12 -3.34
N ASN A 53 -0.42 -19.77 -4.04
CA ASN A 53 0.91 -19.87 -3.45
C ASN A 53 1.02 -18.90 -2.28
N GLU A 54 1.53 -19.36 -1.14
CA GLU A 54 1.82 -18.46 -0.03
C GLU A 54 3.06 -17.62 -0.31
N THR A 55 2.96 -16.32 -0.08
CA THR A 55 4.11 -15.42 -0.10
C THR A 55 3.97 -14.36 1.00
N VAL A 56 5.03 -13.58 1.19
CA VAL A 56 5.03 -12.46 2.13
C VAL A 56 3.99 -11.43 1.70
N CYS A 57 3.05 -11.17 2.60
CA CYS A 57 2.12 -10.06 2.53
C CYS A 57 2.45 -9.07 3.67
N ILE A 58 2.60 -7.79 3.30
CA ILE A 58 2.76 -6.69 4.25
C ILE A 58 1.43 -5.94 4.33
N GLU A 59 0.83 -5.95 5.52
CA GLU A 59 -0.26 -5.05 5.86
C GLU A 59 0.32 -3.77 6.46
N ARG A 60 -0.07 -2.62 5.93
CA ARG A 60 0.36 -1.31 6.44
C ARG A 60 -0.85 -0.52 6.88
N LEU A 61 -0.82 -0.04 8.13
CA LEU A 61 -1.78 0.92 8.65
C LEU A 61 -1.05 2.23 8.96
N ALA A 62 -1.42 3.30 8.28
CA ALA A 62 -0.83 4.62 8.44
C ALA A 62 -1.79 5.57 9.16
N ASN A 63 -1.24 6.39 10.05
CA ASN A 63 -1.97 7.38 10.83
C ASN A 63 -1.54 8.80 10.46
N ASP A 64 -2.49 9.73 10.53
CA ASP A 64 -2.29 11.14 10.21
C ASP A 64 -1.64 11.94 11.36
N GLN A 65 -1.56 13.26 11.18
CA GLN A 65 -1.05 14.20 12.18
C GLN A 65 -1.86 14.30 13.47
N PHE A 66 -3.07 13.77 13.50
CA PHE A 66 -3.93 13.72 14.69
C PHE A 66 -3.98 12.30 15.30
N GLY A 67 -3.24 11.35 14.72
CA GLY A 67 -3.22 9.96 15.15
C GLY A 67 -4.41 9.13 14.64
N ALA A 68 -5.20 9.66 13.71
CA ALA A 68 -6.32 8.92 13.11
C ALA A 68 -5.81 7.98 12.00
N PRO A 69 -6.34 6.74 11.89
CA PRO A 69 -5.99 5.86 10.80
C PRO A 69 -6.56 6.40 9.48
N VAL A 70 -5.70 6.56 8.48
CA VAL A 70 -6.06 7.22 7.21
C VAL A 70 -5.74 6.39 5.97
N GLU A 71 -4.87 5.40 6.07
CA GLU A 71 -4.57 4.48 4.98
C GLU A 71 -4.38 3.07 5.52
N PHE A 72 -4.99 2.11 4.83
CA PHE A 72 -4.69 0.70 4.96
C PHE A 72 -4.31 0.14 3.59
N SER A 73 -3.20 -0.59 3.53
CA SER A 73 -2.79 -1.29 2.31
C SER A 73 -2.36 -2.72 2.59
N ARG A 74 -2.53 -3.59 1.59
CA ARG A 74 -1.92 -4.91 1.53
C ARG A 74 -1.05 -5.04 0.28
N SER A 75 0.18 -5.50 0.48
CA SER A 75 1.15 -5.68 -0.59
C SER A 75 1.73 -7.08 -0.55
N TRP A 76 1.57 -7.84 -1.64
CA TRP A 76 2.21 -9.14 -1.83
C TRP A 76 3.56 -8.94 -2.51
N ILE A 77 4.57 -9.66 -2.02
CA ILE A 77 5.94 -9.56 -2.53
C ILE A 77 6.32 -10.88 -3.19
N ASP A 78 6.75 -10.86 -4.45
CA ASP A 78 7.43 -12.01 -5.04
C ASP A 78 8.84 -12.12 -4.44
N THR A 79 9.00 -13.03 -3.48
CA THR A 79 10.25 -13.22 -2.75
C THR A 79 11.37 -13.84 -3.57
N LYS A 80 11.09 -14.28 -4.81
CA LYS A 80 12.13 -14.71 -5.76
C LYS A 80 12.91 -13.54 -6.35
N VAL A 81 12.31 -12.35 -6.39
CA VAL A 81 12.90 -11.16 -7.04
C VAL A 81 12.98 -9.93 -6.13
N ALA A 82 12.30 -9.94 -4.99
CA ALA A 82 12.29 -8.82 -4.04
C ALA A 82 12.33 -9.30 -2.58
N ARG A 83 12.66 -8.39 -1.67
CA ARG A 83 12.67 -8.66 -0.22
C ARG A 83 12.15 -7.45 0.55
N TYR A 84 11.31 -7.69 1.54
CA TYR A 84 10.95 -6.69 2.53
C TYR A 84 12.11 -6.51 3.53
N THR A 85 12.54 -5.28 3.76
CA THR A 85 13.59 -4.95 4.74
C THR A 85 13.12 -3.80 5.60
N ALA A 86 13.20 -3.96 6.91
CA ALA A 86 12.92 -2.91 7.88
C ALA A 86 14.11 -2.76 8.82
N ARG A 87 14.42 -1.51 9.20
CA ARG A 87 15.43 -1.21 10.22
C ARG A 87 14.70 -0.81 11.50
N ILE A 88 15.04 -1.46 12.59
CA ILE A 88 14.65 -1.03 13.94
C ILE A 88 15.74 -0.06 14.40
N SER A 89 15.35 1.16 14.76
CA SER A 89 16.24 2.23 15.25
C SER A 89 15.77 2.74 16.59
#